data_AF-A0A063Z9U6-F1
#
_entry.id   AF-A0A063Z9U6-F1
#
_cell.length_a   1.000
_cell.length_b   1.000
_cell.length_c   1.000
_cell.angle_alpha   90.00
_cell.angle_beta   90.00
_cell.angle_gamma   90.00
#
_symmetry.space_group_name_H-M   'P 1'
#
loop_
_entity.id
_entity.type
_entity.pdbx_description
1 polymer ?
#
loop_
_entity_poly.entity_id
_entity_poly.type
_entity_poly.pdbx_seq_one_letter_code
_entity_poly.pdbx_strand_id
1 'polypeptide(L)'
;MTEKVRDFWKPGTILAALLIAVVLPAGIVSASETSPEVAWNVTFAPENNNKFDAVAPTADGGFIALGSTLAEKYGGSESLLLVKTDGEGNEVWNASIPGMSPASVAETSDGGYIAGGYNVSTAGSDRDLTYQGTSFLIRTDAAGEEEWRQSLPGMKVSSVEETADGGYAAIGWLWNPPGSENETAAVIVKTDGDGTPAWNRTFSGLSANTGIATADGGYVLGGTTSPFTYDIGDGFLIRLDADGNTLWHENYQVPVIFDVEETDDGRFVYSGNYWYGLVEAEGEEVWIENMEGLSGYAVALRPEGGYVVAGTDARSGEGFVFGTDADGTIRWDTALTATGIYGASSAPDGYTLAGIRFLSPDTSAAWLAGITEPVNPAPTAAPGFGAAAAGAALLLLLTGRRR
;
A
#
# COMPACT_ATOMS: atom_id res chain seq x y z
N MET A 1 55.26 -31.73 48.40
CA MET A 1 55.13 -33.18 48.15
C MET A 1 54.75 -33.34 46.69
N THR A 2 55.71 -33.79 45.88
CA THR A 2 55.61 -34.11 44.45
C THR A 2 56.24 -35.49 44.25
N GLU A 3 55.97 -36.11 43.08
CA GLU A 3 56.40 -37.44 42.59
C GLU A 3 55.35 -38.57 42.77
N LYS A 4 55.11 -39.51 41.84
CA LYS A 4 55.65 -39.80 40.50
C LYS A 4 54.73 -40.80 39.77
N VAL A 5 54.85 -40.77 38.45
CA VAL A 5 54.29 -41.61 37.37
C VAL A 5 54.63 -43.11 37.48
N ARG A 6 53.71 -44.02 37.10
CA ARG A 6 53.99 -45.16 36.18
C ARG A 6 52.76 -45.96 35.71
N ASP A 7 52.83 -46.30 34.42
CA ASP A 7 51.87 -46.88 33.48
C ASP A 7 51.60 -48.41 33.57
N PHE A 8 50.60 -48.82 32.75
CA PHE A 8 50.33 -50.10 32.04
C PHE A 8 49.28 -51.06 32.69
N TRP A 9 48.28 -51.65 31.99
CA TRP A 9 48.08 -52.00 30.56
C TRP A 9 46.56 -52.24 30.22
N LYS A 10 45.99 -51.48 29.25
CA LYS A 10 45.08 -51.75 28.07
C LYS A 10 43.90 -52.78 28.10
N PRO A 11 43.03 -52.85 27.05
CA PRO A 11 42.38 -51.80 26.21
C PRO A 11 40.86 -52.05 25.98
N GLY A 12 40.14 -51.05 25.47
CA GLY A 12 38.88 -51.30 24.74
C GLY A 12 37.86 -50.18 24.83
N THR A 13 38.02 -49.13 24.01
CA THR A 13 36.92 -48.20 23.76
C THR A 13 36.90 -47.80 22.28
N ILE A 14 35.69 -47.90 21.75
CA ILE A 14 35.26 -47.83 20.37
C ILE A 14 35.45 -46.41 19.83
N LEU A 15 35.98 -46.28 18.62
CA LEU A 15 35.99 -45.04 17.87
C LEU A 15 34.54 -44.77 17.42
N ALA A 16 33.82 -43.89 18.13
CA ALA A 16 32.54 -43.38 17.65
C ALA A 16 32.82 -42.25 16.66
N ALA A 17 32.63 -42.51 15.37
CA ALA A 17 32.59 -41.47 14.36
C ALA A 17 31.25 -40.71 14.51
N LEU A 18 31.31 -39.45 14.93
CA LEU A 18 30.16 -38.56 14.94
C LEU A 18 29.92 -38.10 13.49
N LEU A 19 28.87 -38.61 12.85
CA LEU A 19 28.40 -38.10 11.56
C LEU A 19 27.55 -36.86 11.84
N ILE A 20 28.11 -35.67 11.64
CA ILE A 20 27.32 -34.43 11.58
C ILE A 20 26.72 -34.38 10.18
N ALA A 21 25.43 -34.74 10.07
CA ALA A 21 24.66 -34.47 8.87
C ALA A 21 24.39 -32.96 8.84
N VAL A 22 25.14 -32.24 8.00
CA VAL A 22 24.77 -30.87 7.61
C VAL A 22 23.56 -31.01 6.69
N VAL A 23 22.36 -30.79 7.24
CA VAL A 23 21.18 -30.53 6.43
C VAL A 23 21.33 -29.09 5.95
N LEU A 24 21.84 -28.93 4.73
CA LEU A 24 21.71 -27.65 4.03
C LEU A 24 20.21 -27.46 3.79
N PRO A 25 19.59 -26.34 4.22
CA PRO A 25 18.26 -26.03 3.72
C PRO A 25 18.40 -25.93 2.21
N ALA A 26 17.69 -26.80 1.50
CA ALA A 26 17.50 -26.64 0.06
C ALA A 26 16.69 -25.36 -0.08
N GLY A 27 17.37 -24.24 -0.34
CA GLY A 27 16.70 -23.00 -0.73
C GLY A 27 15.86 -23.33 -1.95
N ILE A 28 14.54 -23.30 -1.80
CA ILE A 28 13.65 -23.26 -2.94
C ILE A 28 13.92 -21.89 -3.55
N VAL A 29 14.74 -21.86 -4.60
CA VAL A 29 14.84 -20.68 -5.44
C VAL A 29 13.49 -20.56 -6.10
N SER A 30 12.66 -19.70 -5.53
CA SER A 30 11.34 -19.46 -6.05
C SER A 30 11.50 -18.69 -7.36
N ALA A 31 10.93 -19.22 -8.43
CA ALA A 31 11.15 -18.69 -9.77
C ALA A 31 10.46 -17.34 -9.93
N SER A 32 11.04 -16.47 -10.77
CA SER A 32 10.38 -15.25 -11.25
C SER A 32 9.13 -15.62 -12.04
N GLU A 33 8.03 -14.93 -11.77
CA GLU A 33 6.79 -15.01 -12.53
C GLU A 33 6.95 -14.24 -13.85
N THR A 34 6.10 -14.55 -14.83
CA THR A 34 6.06 -13.77 -16.07
C THR A 34 5.47 -12.40 -15.79
N SER A 35 6.14 -11.32 -16.21
CA SER A 35 5.59 -9.98 -16.10
C SER A 35 4.21 -9.91 -16.76
N PRO A 36 3.20 -9.38 -16.07
CA PRO A 36 1.85 -9.31 -16.59
C PRO A 36 1.74 -8.36 -17.78
N GLU A 37 0.82 -8.66 -18.69
CA GLU A 37 0.47 -7.74 -19.78
C GLU A 37 -0.58 -6.72 -19.30
N VAL A 38 -0.52 -5.51 -19.87
CA VAL A 38 -1.57 -4.51 -19.71
C VAL A 38 -2.79 -4.96 -20.52
N ALA A 39 -3.82 -5.44 -19.83
CA ALA A 39 -5.03 -5.98 -20.46
C ALA A 39 -5.83 -4.90 -21.19
N TRP A 40 -5.96 -3.73 -20.56
CA TRP A 40 -6.62 -2.57 -21.10
C TRP A 40 -5.99 -1.30 -20.52
N ASN A 41 -6.10 -0.20 -21.25
CA ASN A 41 -5.79 1.12 -20.72
C ASN A 41 -6.62 2.19 -21.43
N VAL A 42 -7.04 3.20 -20.67
CA VAL A 42 -7.94 4.26 -21.14
C VAL A 42 -7.41 5.61 -20.65
N THR A 43 -7.45 6.60 -21.54
CA THR A 43 -7.12 7.99 -21.23
C THR A 43 -8.38 8.84 -21.21
N PHE A 44 -8.50 9.69 -20.19
CA PHE A 44 -9.64 10.58 -19.99
C PHE A 44 -9.20 12.02 -20.27
N ALA A 45 -9.90 12.64 -21.24
CA ALA A 45 -9.70 14.00 -21.72
C ALA A 45 -8.29 14.30 -22.30
N PRO A 46 -8.04 14.00 -23.60
CA PRO A 46 -6.73 14.14 -24.23
C PRO A 46 -6.26 15.59 -24.48
N GLU A 47 -7.08 16.61 -24.18
CA GLU A 47 -6.77 18.03 -24.46
C GLU A 47 -6.52 18.87 -23.19
N ASN A 48 -6.72 18.32 -21.99
CA ASN A 48 -6.53 19.03 -20.72
C ASN A 48 -5.54 18.26 -19.84
N ASN A 49 -4.62 18.97 -19.19
CA ASN A 49 -3.67 18.36 -18.25
C ASN A 49 -4.45 17.74 -17.07
N ASN A 50 -4.67 16.44 -17.08
CA ASN A 50 -5.42 15.75 -16.02
C ASN A 50 -4.59 14.59 -15.45
N LYS A 51 -4.90 14.21 -14.22
CA LYS A 51 -4.41 12.96 -13.62
C LYS A 51 -5.47 12.38 -12.70
N PHE A 52 -5.43 11.07 -12.50
CA PHE A 52 -6.09 10.44 -11.35
C PHE A 52 -5.13 10.32 -10.18
N ASP A 53 -5.65 10.58 -8.99
CA ASP A 53 -4.94 10.53 -7.71
C ASP A 53 -5.39 9.33 -6.87
N ALA A 54 -6.61 8.82 -7.09
CA ALA A 54 -7.14 7.65 -6.40
C ALA A 54 -8.08 6.83 -7.30
N VAL A 55 -8.21 5.54 -6.99
CA VAL A 55 -9.16 4.62 -7.63
C VAL A 55 -9.65 3.59 -6.62
N ALA A 56 -10.93 3.24 -6.69
CA ALA A 56 -11.53 2.16 -5.92
C ALA A 56 -12.40 1.25 -6.81
N PRO A 57 -12.49 -0.05 -6.51
CA PRO A 57 -13.39 -0.97 -7.19
C PRO A 57 -14.83 -0.65 -6.80
N THR A 58 -15.76 -1.04 -7.67
CA THR A 58 -17.20 -0.93 -7.40
C THR A 58 -17.86 -2.30 -7.45
N ALA A 59 -18.92 -2.51 -6.67
CA ALA A 59 -19.60 -3.79 -6.49
C ALA A 59 -20.21 -4.35 -7.79
N ASP A 60 -20.46 -3.49 -8.77
CA ASP A 60 -20.90 -3.84 -10.13
C ASP A 60 -19.76 -4.35 -11.04
N GLY A 61 -18.53 -4.44 -10.53
CA GLY A 61 -17.34 -4.89 -11.25
C GLY A 61 -16.62 -3.80 -12.04
N GLY A 62 -17.00 -2.53 -11.88
CA GLY A 62 -16.29 -1.38 -12.44
C GLY A 62 -15.36 -0.69 -11.44
N PHE A 63 -15.06 0.59 -11.70
CA PHE A 63 -14.18 1.41 -10.87
C PHE A 63 -14.70 2.84 -10.71
N ILE A 64 -14.40 3.47 -9.58
CA ILE A 64 -14.55 4.90 -9.36
C ILE A 64 -13.17 5.53 -9.24
N ALA A 65 -12.86 6.49 -10.09
CA ALA A 65 -11.58 7.18 -10.11
C ALA A 65 -11.76 8.66 -9.75
N LEU A 66 -10.84 9.19 -8.94
CA LEU A 66 -10.81 10.56 -8.48
C LEU A 66 -9.53 11.23 -8.95
N GLY A 67 -9.64 12.44 -9.49
CA GLY A 67 -8.50 13.13 -10.07
C GLY A 67 -8.68 14.63 -10.14
N SER A 68 -7.67 15.28 -10.71
CA SER A 68 -7.62 16.73 -10.89
C SER A 68 -7.63 17.08 -12.37
N THR A 69 -8.42 18.10 -12.72
CA THR A 69 -8.20 18.83 -13.96
C THR A 69 -7.25 19.99 -13.67
N LEU A 70 -6.00 19.89 -14.13
CA LEU A 70 -5.01 20.94 -13.96
C LEU A 70 -5.42 22.12 -14.85
N ALA A 71 -5.49 23.31 -14.25
CA ALA A 71 -5.90 24.50 -14.98
C ALA A 71 -4.91 24.83 -16.12
N GLU A 72 -5.44 25.17 -17.29
CA GLU A 72 -4.65 25.55 -18.49
C GLU A 72 -3.75 26.80 -18.27
N LYS A 73 -3.97 27.55 -17.19
CA LYS A 73 -3.29 28.82 -16.91
C LYS A 73 -2.70 28.83 -15.50
N TYR A 74 -1.48 29.33 -15.37
CA TYR A 74 -0.88 29.69 -14.08
C TYR A 74 -1.86 30.52 -13.23
N GLY A 75 -2.25 29.98 -12.08
CA GLY A 75 -3.21 30.59 -11.15
C GLY A 75 -4.69 30.26 -11.39
N GLY A 76 -5.00 29.32 -12.29
CA GLY A 76 -6.35 28.74 -12.38
C GLY A 76 -6.60 27.73 -11.25
N SER A 77 -7.85 27.61 -10.81
CA SER A 77 -8.23 26.67 -9.77
C SER A 77 -8.42 25.27 -10.33
N GLU A 78 -7.79 24.27 -9.72
CA GLU A 78 -8.03 22.86 -10.02
C GLU A 78 -9.52 22.50 -9.82
N SER A 79 -10.02 21.56 -10.61
CA SER A 79 -11.34 20.96 -10.36
C SER A 79 -11.16 19.49 -10.03
N LEU A 80 -11.92 19.01 -9.06
CA LEU A 80 -11.99 17.61 -8.70
C LEU A 80 -12.84 16.93 -9.78
N LEU A 81 -12.30 15.89 -10.39
CA LEU A 81 -12.96 15.07 -11.40
C LEU A 81 -13.23 13.69 -10.79
N LEU A 82 -14.47 13.25 -10.88
CA LEU A 82 -14.93 11.93 -10.49
C LEU A 82 -15.38 11.19 -11.75
N VAL A 83 -14.87 9.98 -11.96
CA VAL A 83 -15.17 9.17 -13.16
C VAL A 83 -15.53 7.76 -12.75
N LYS A 84 -16.77 7.35 -13.06
CA LYS A 84 -17.19 5.95 -12.95
C LYS A 84 -16.94 5.25 -14.28
N THR A 85 -16.40 4.05 -14.19
CA THR A 85 -16.18 3.18 -15.35
C THR A 85 -16.84 1.82 -15.18
N ASP A 86 -16.89 1.06 -16.27
CA ASP A 86 -17.06 -0.39 -16.23
C ASP A 86 -15.73 -1.12 -15.89
N GLY A 87 -15.75 -2.45 -15.89
CA GLY A 87 -14.58 -3.29 -15.57
C GLY A 87 -13.47 -3.30 -16.63
N GLU A 88 -13.71 -2.71 -17.80
CA GLU A 88 -12.72 -2.54 -18.87
C GLU A 88 -12.18 -1.10 -18.92
N GLY A 89 -12.57 -0.26 -17.96
CA GLY A 89 -12.17 1.14 -17.86
C GLY A 89 -12.96 2.08 -18.79
N ASN A 90 -14.04 1.64 -19.43
CA ASN A 90 -14.85 2.52 -20.26
C ASN A 90 -15.70 3.45 -19.37
N GLU A 91 -15.75 4.74 -19.72
CA GLU A 91 -16.53 5.73 -18.97
C GLU A 91 -18.03 5.40 -18.97
N VAL A 92 -18.62 5.34 -17.78
CA VAL A 92 -20.07 5.23 -17.55
C VAL A 92 -20.66 6.62 -17.32
N TRP A 93 -20.05 7.39 -16.40
CA TRP A 93 -20.38 8.79 -16.16
C TRP A 93 -19.18 9.52 -15.56
N ASN A 94 -19.17 10.85 -15.66
CA ASN A 94 -18.23 11.70 -14.95
C ASN A 94 -18.93 12.91 -14.31
N ALA A 95 -18.36 13.42 -13.23
CA ALA A 95 -18.80 14.62 -12.53
C ALA A 95 -17.58 15.48 -12.17
N SER A 96 -17.76 16.80 -12.11
CA SER A 96 -16.69 17.72 -11.71
C SER A 96 -17.14 18.71 -10.64
N ILE A 97 -16.24 18.99 -9.69
CA ILE A 97 -16.44 19.96 -8.62
C ILE A 97 -15.37 21.05 -8.78
N PRO A 98 -15.74 22.23 -9.31
CA PRO A 98 -14.79 23.31 -9.57
C PRO A 98 -14.15 23.87 -8.29
N GLY A 99 -12.87 24.20 -8.38
CA GLY A 99 -12.15 24.87 -7.29
C GLY A 99 -11.82 23.95 -6.12
N MET A 100 -11.64 22.66 -6.39
CA MET A 100 -11.35 21.65 -5.39
C MET A 100 -10.28 20.70 -5.92
N SER A 101 -9.27 20.42 -5.11
CA SER A 101 -8.28 19.38 -5.38
C SER A 101 -8.80 18.02 -4.85
N PRO A 102 -8.53 16.92 -5.56
CA PRO A 102 -8.88 15.57 -5.11
C PRO A 102 -8.02 15.10 -3.93
N ALA A 103 -8.49 14.11 -3.19
CA ALA A 103 -7.70 13.38 -2.21
C ALA A 103 -7.92 11.86 -2.31
N SER A 104 -9.11 11.38 -1.94
CA SER A 104 -9.44 9.94 -1.89
C SER A 104 -10.91 9.71 -2.21
N VAL A 105 -11.24 8.52 -2.69
CA VAL A 105 -12.60 8.09 -3.02
C VAL A 105 -12.80 6.62 -2.64
N ALA A 106 -13.99 6.28 -2.15
CA ALA A 106 -14.42 4.90 -1.91
C ALA A 106 -15.89 4.72 -2.31
N GLU A 107 -16.26 3.49 -2.69
CA GLU A 107 -17.66 3.08 -2.80
C GLU A 107 -18.21 2.82 -1.38
N THR A 108 -19.46 3.22 -1.16
CA THR A 108 -20.18 3.00 0.10
C THR A 108 -21.08 1.77 0.00
N SER A 109 -21.40 1.15 1.13
CA SER A 109 -22.16 -0.10 1.23
C SER A 109 -23.56 -0.07 0.62
N ASP A 110 -24.14 1.12 0.42
CA ASP A 110 -25.43 1.34 -0.25
C ASP A 110 -25.32 1.56 -1.77
N GLY A 111 -24.10 1.52 -2.32
CA GLY A 111 -23.80 1.67 -3.75
C GLY A 111 -23.54 3.12 -4.22
N GLY A 112 -23.54 4.09 -3.31
CA GLY A 112 -23.04 5.44 -3.62
C GLY A 112 -21.52 5.58 -3.40
N TYR A 113 -21.01 6.82 -3.40
CA TYR A 113 -19.59 7.10 -3.16
C TYR A 113 -19.37 8.12 -2.04
N ILE A 114 -18.20 8.02 -1.42
CA ILE A 114 -17.66 9.01 -0.49
C ILE A 114 -16.33 9.52 -1.04
N ALA A 115 -16.15 10.83 -1.08
CA ALA A 115 -14.94 11.47 -1.60
C ALA A 115 -14.39 12.52 -0.64
N GLY A 116 -13.07 12.55 -0.52
CA GLY A 116 -12.32 13.62 0.11
C GLY A 116 -11.83 14.62 -0.94
N GLY A 117 -12.03 15.90 -0.69
CA GLY A 117 -11.48 16.97 -1.52
C GLY A 117 -11.03 18.16 -0.69
N TYR A 118 -10.10 18.95 -1.20
CA TYR A 118 -9.53 20.10 -0.50
C TYR A 118 -9.63 21.38 -1.32
N ASN A 119 -10.14 22.44 -0.71
CA ASN A 119 -10.17 23.76 -1.33
C ASN A 119 -9.12 24.66 -0.66
N VAL A 120 -8.13 25.11 -1.45
CA VAL A 120 -7.18 26.14 -1.01
C VAL A 120 -7.89 27.48 -1.06
N SER A 121 -8.09 28.14 0.09
CA SER A 121 -8.52 29.54 0.05
C SER A 121 -7.36 30.38 -0.49
N THR A 122 -7.53 30.98 -1.68
CA THR A 122 -6.56 31.90 -2.28
C THR A 122 -6.70 33.33 -1.74
N ALA A 123 -7.38 33.50 -0.61
CA ALA A 123 -7.67 34.79 -0.01
C ALA A 123 -6.48 35.31 0.82
N GLY A 124 -5.40 35.71 0.15
CA GLY A 124 -4.30 36.43 0.78
C GLY A 124 -3.26 36.90 -0.25
N SER A 125 -3.08 38.21 -0.37
CA SER A 125 -2.00 38.82 -1.16
C SER A 125 -0.63 38.80 -0.46
N ASP A 126 -0.55 38.22 0.74
CA ASP A 126 0.67 38.13 1.50
C ASP A 126 1.36 36.78 1.24
N ARG A 127 2.66 36.87 0.99
CA ARG A 127 3.56 35.76 0.64
C ARG A 127 3.83 34.79 1.79
N ASP A 128 2.98 34.78 2.82
CA ASP A 128 2.96 33.76 3.84
C ASP A 128 2.04 32.65 3.34
N LEU A 129 2.65 31.64 2.70
CA LEU A 129 2.05 30.40 2.19
C LEU A 129 1.40 29.58 3.31
N THR A 130 0.42 30.17 4.00
CA THR A 130 -0.34 29.48 5.02
C THR A 130 -1.34 28.63 4.26
N TYR A 131 -1.19 27.31 4.29
CA TYR A 131 -2.14 26.33 3.74
C TYR A 131 -3.45 26.36 4.54
N GLN A 132 -4.13 27.51 4.55
CA GLN A 132 -5.43 27.71 5.17
C GLN A 132 -6.49 27.36 4.13
N GLY A 133 -6.75 26.08 3.99
CA GLY A 133 -7.88 25.60 3.20
C GLY A 133 -8.91 24.89 4.06
N THR A 134 -9.97 24.43 3.42
CA THR A 134 -11.01 23.61 4.02
C THR A 134 -11.12 22.34 3.19
N SER A 135 -10.95 21.19 3.83
CA SER A 135 -11.32 19.92 3.21
C SER A 135 -12.81 19.70 3.29
N PHE A 136 -13.32 18.85 2.42
CA PHE A 136 -14.70 18.43 2.37
C PHE A 136 -14.76 16.92 2.32
N LEU A 137 -15.70 16.37 3.08
CA LEU A 137 -16.21 15.03 2.90
C LEU A 137 -17.48 15.14 2.05
N ILE A 138 -17.54 14.45 0.92
CA ILE A 138 -18.58 14.62 -0.10
C ILE A 138 -19.22 13.26 -0.39
N ARG A 139 -20.52 13.16 -0.16
CA ARG A 139 -21.33 11.98 -0.44
C ARG A 139 -22.08 12.15 -1.75
N THR A 140 -22.07 11.13 -2.58
CA THR A 140 -22.85 11.11 -3.83
C THR A 140 -23.65 9.82 -3.96
N ASP A 141 -24.78 9.86 -4.64
CA ASP A 141 -25.49 8.64 -5.02
C ASP A 141 -24.69 7.80 -6.04
N ALA A 142 -25.26 6.66 -6.44
CA ALA A 142 -24.67 5.75 -7.43
C ALA A 142 -24.50 6.37 -8.83
N ALA A 143 -25.24 7.44 -9.14
CA ALA A 143 -25.18 8.19 -10.39
C ALA A 143 -24.18 9.36 -10.34
N GLY A 144 -23.53 9.58 -9.18
CA GLY A 144 -22.59 10.68 -8.97
C GLY A 144 -23.25 12.02 -8.64
N GLU A 145 -24.56 12.04 -8.34
CA GLU A 145 -25.23 13.24 -7.85
C GLU A 145 -24.90 13.45 -6.37
N GLU A 146 -24.47 14.66 -6.01
CA GLU A 146 -24.14 14.99 -4.62
C GLU A 146 -25.39 14.98 -3.73
N GLU A 147 -25.33 14.19 -2.66
CA GLU A 147 -26.37 14.13 -1.64
C GLU A 147 -26.10 15.13 -0.52
N TRP A 148 -24.85 15.19 -0.05
CA TRP A 148 -24.40 16.14 0.95
C TRP A 148 -22.88 16.33 0.91
N ARG A 149 -22.42 17.43 1.53
CA ARG A 149 -21.01 17.65 1.84
C ARG A 149 -20.83 18.24 3.24
N GLN A 150 -19.77 17.86 3.92
CA GLN A 150 -19.39 18.37 5.23
C GLN A 150 -18.03 19.05 5.16
N SER A 151 -17.88 20.20 5.82
CA SER A 151 -16.61 20.90 5.90
C SER A 151 -15.73 20.34 7.02
N LEU A 152 -14.45 20.23 6.74
CA LEU A 152 -13.38 19.84 7.66
C LEU A 152 -12.37 21.00 7.71
N PRO A 153 -12.64 22.05 8.52
CA PRO A 153 -11.85 23.28 8.50
C PRO A 153 -10.41 23.05 8.94
N GLY A 154 -9.44 23.59 8.19
CA GLY A 154 -8.01 23.51 8.52
C GLY A 154 -7.35 22.15 8.31
N MET A 155 -8.14 21.11 8.01
CA MET A 155 -7.65 19.79 7.65
C MET A 155 -7.32 19.75 6.16
N LYS A 156 -6.19 19.15 5.81
CA LYS A 156 -5.92 18.59 4.49
C LYS A 156 -6.18 17.09 4.57
N VAL A 157 -7.29 16.65 3.98
CA VAL A 157 -7.67 15.24 3.90
C VAL A 157 -6.74 14.51 2.93
N SER A 158 -6.40 13.28 3.27
CA SER A 158 -5.56 12.38 2.49
C SER A 158 -6.32 11.09 2.15
N SER A 159 -7.07 10.52 3.11
CA SER A 159 -7.88 9.32 2.93
C SER A 159 -9.30 9.49 3.48
N VAL A 160 -10.29 8.84 2.85
CA VAL A 160 -11.66 8.70 3.35
C VAL A 160 -12.10 7.24 3.24
N GLU A 161 -12.73 6.72 4.29
CA GLU A 161 -13.19 5.33 4.35
C GLU A 161 -14.58 5.22 4.98
N GLU A 162 -15.39 4.28 4.51
CA GLU A 162 -16.59 3.86 5.23
C GLU A 162 -16.19 3.03 6.45
N THR A 163 -16.95 3.18 7.53
CA THR A 163 -16.69 2.49 8.79
C THR A 163 -17.76 1.44 9.05
N ALA A 164 -17.41 0.39 9.80
CA ALA A 164 -18.28 -0.77 10.00
C ALA A 164 -19.65 -0.45 10.64
N ASP A 165 -19.80 0.70 11.29
CA ASP A 165 -21.06 1.19 11.87
C ASP A 165 -21.90 2.04 10.89
N GLY A 166 -21.49 2.17 9.63
CA GLY A 166 -22.15 2.93 8.58
C GLY A 166 -21.85 4.44 8.59
N GLY A 167 -20.85 4.90 9.36
CA GLY A 167 -20.30 6.25 9.25
C GLY A 167 -19.06 6.33 8.36
N TYR A 168 -18.30 7.43 8.47
CA TYR A 168 -17.07 7.63 7.69
C TYR A 168 -15.89 8.05 8.56
N ALA A 169 -14.68 7.68 8.16
CA ALA A 169 -13.44 8.18 8.71
C ALA A 169 -12.74 9.05 7.66
N ALA A 170 -12.47 10.31 8.00
CA ALA A 170 -11.61 11.19 7.20
C ALA A 170 -10.25 11.31 7.90
N ILE A 171 -9.17 11.03 7.18
CA ILE A 171 -7.80 10.98 7.70
C ILE A 171 -6.94 11.97 6.93
N GLY A 172 -6.05 12.67 7.64
CA GLY A 172 -5.19 13.68 7.04
C GLY A 172 -4.38 14.43 8.08
N TRP A 173 -4.15 15.73 7.85
CA TRP A 173 -3.35 16.54 8.76
C TRP A 173 -3.77 18.00 8.82
N LEU A 174 -3.38 18.67 9.91
CA LEU A 174 -3.56 20.10 10.16
C LEU A 174 -2.22 20.82 9.94
N TRP A 175 -2.22 21.97 9.27
CA TRP A 175 -1.05 22.86 9.19
C TRP A 175 -1.13 23.92 10.30
N ASN A 176 -0.07 24.09 11.08
CA ASN A 176 0.00 25.05 12.19
C ASN A 176 -1.24 24.99 13.10
N PRO A 177 -1.58 23.82 13.69
CA PRO A 177 -2.67 23.74 14.66
C PRO A 177 -2.46 24.74 15.82
N PRO A 178 -3.54 25.17 16.51
CA PRO A 178 -3.45 26.18 17.57
C PRO A 178 -2.38 25.84 18.62
N GLY A 179 -1.43 26.76 18.81
CA GLY A 179 -0.31 26.58 19.74
C GLY A 179 0.97 25.99 19.15
N SER A 180 1.03 25.81 17.81
CA SER A 180 2.23 25.39 17.09
C SER A 180 2.67 26.43 16.04
N GLU A 181 3.95 26.40 15.66
CA GLU A 181 4.53 27.25 14.61
C GLU A 181 5.38 26.41 13.66
N ASN A 182 4.98 26.35 12.39
CA ASN A 182 5.61 25.55 11.34
C ASN A 182 5.65 24.04 11.63
N GLU A 183 4.58 23.52 12.21
CA GLU A 183 4.40 22.10 12.52
C GLU A 183 3.05 21.60 11.99
N THR A 184 2.94 20.29 11.82
CA THR A 184 1.69 19.62 11.47
C THR A 184 1.19 18.72 12.59
N ALA A 185 -0.08 18.35 12.52
CA ALA A 185 -0.62 17.27 13.33
C ALA A 185 -1.46 16.33 12.47
N ALA A 186 -1.22 15.02 12.58
CA ALA A 186 -2.07 14.02 11.97
C ALA A 186 -3.44 14.06 12.65
N VAL A 187 -4.51 13.92 11.88
CA VAL A 187 -5.88 13.99 12.37
C VAL A 187 -6.73 12.91 11.72
N ILE A 188 -7.60 12.30 12.51
CA ILE A 188 -8.71 11.48 12.06
C ILE A 188 -10.00 12.09 12.60
N VAL A 189 -11.01 12.19 11.75
CA VAL A 189 -12.37 12.62 12.08
C VAL A 189 -13.32 11.49 11.74
N LYS A 190 -13.99 10.93 12.74
CA LYS A 190 -15.08 9.97 12.57
C LYS A 190 -16.41 10.69 12.52
N THR A 191 -17.26 10.32 11.57
CA THR A 191 -18.64 10.81 11.44
C THR A 191 -19.63 9.66 11.56
N ASP A 192 -20.92 10.00 11.69
CA ASP A 192 -22.01 9.11 11.34
C ASP A 192 -22.25 9.08 9.81
N GLY A 193 -23.27 8.33 9.37
CA GLY A 193 -23.63 8.17 7.96
C GLY A 193 -24.19 9.43 7.29
N ASP A 194 -24.60 10.43 8.07
CA ASP A 194 -25.04 11.75 7.59
C ASP A 194 -23.87 12.76 7.55
N GLY A 195 -22.65 12.30 7.89
CA GLY A 195 -21.45 13.12 7.95
C GLY A 195 -21.33 13.97 9.22
N THR A 196 -22.21 13.79 10.21
CA THR A 196 -22.11 14.52 11.48
C THR A 196 -20.90 14.02 12.27
N PRO A 197 -19.97 14.89 12.72
CA PRO A 197 -18.81 14.46 13.48
C PRO A 197 -19.20 13.77 14.80
N ALA A 198 -18.73 12.53 14.98
CA ALA A 198 -18.88 11.76 16.21
C ALA A 198 -17.71 12.01 17.16
N TRP A 199 -16.48 11.89 16.66
CA TRP A 199 -15.25 12.20 17.41
C TRP A 199 -14.09 12.54 16.47
N ASN A 200 -13.04 13.15 17.01
CA ASN A 200 -11.77 13.33 16.32
C ASN A 200 -10.60 13.00 17.23
N ARG A 201 -9.44 12.70 16.64
CA ARG A 201 -8.16 12.55 17.32
C ARG A 201 -7.09 13.30 16.55
N THR A 202 -6.18 13.92 17.29
CA THR A 202 -5.09 14.73 16.74
C THR A 202 -3.78 14.29 17.38
N PHE A 203 -2.77 14.09 16.55
CA PHE A 203 -1.44 13.65 16.94
C PHE A 203 -0.41 14.69 16.47
N SER A 204 0.09 15.48 17.42
CA SER A 204 1.03 16.57 17.16
C SER A 204 2.36 16.09 16.59
N GLY A 205 2.97 16.87 15.72
CA GLY A 205 4.29 16.57 15.15
C GLY A 205 4.25 15.50 14.06
N LEU A 206 3.08 15.22 13.48
CA LEU A 206 2.89 14.17 12.47
C LEU A 206 2.07 14.70 11.28
N SER A 207 2.16 14.01 10.14
CA SER A 207 1.33 14.26 8.96
C SER A 207 0.89 12.92 8.37
N ALA A 208 -0.42 12.61 8.45
CA ALA A 208 -0.96 11.38 7.88
C ALA A 208 -1.22 11.52 6.38
N ASN A 209 -0.60 10.65 5.59
CA ASN A 209 -0.76 10.57 4.15
C ASN A 209 -1.77 9.50 3.74
N THR A 210 -2.00 8.51 4.59
CA THR A 210 -2.95 7.42 4.36
C THR A 210 -3.62 7.03 5.67
N GLY A 211 -4.71 6.27 5.55
CA GLY A 211 -5.22 5.47 6.63
C GLY A 211 -6.45 4.68 6.21
N ILE A 212 -6.69 3.61 6.96
CA ILE A 212 -7.72 2.61 6.68
C ILE A 212 -8.57 2.36 7.92
N ALA A 213 -9.83 1.98 7.73
CA ALA A 213 -10.62 1.29 8.75
C ALA A 213 -10.25 -0.19 8.72
N THR A 214 -10.19 -0.84 9.88
CA THR A 214 -9.77 -2.24 9.98
C THR A 214 -10.93 -3.18 10.27
N ALA A 215 -10.72 -4.47 10.02
CA ALA A 215 -11.72 -5.52 10.16
C ALA A 215 -12.32 -5.64 11.58
N ASP A 216 -11.54 -5.29 12.60
CA ASP A 216 -11.99 -5.25 14.01
C ASP A 216 -12.72 -3.95 14.40
N GLY A 217 -12.96 -3.04 13.43
CA GLY A 217 -13.60 -1.75 13.62
C GLY A 217 -12.69 -0.61 14.09
N GLY A 218 -11.39 -0.87 14.26
CA GLY A 218 -10.37 0.14 14.54
C GLY A 218 -9.90 0.91 13.30
N TYR A 219 -8.76 1.58 13.44
CA TYR A 219 -8.15 2.39 12.38
C TYR A 219 -6.62 2.25 12.35
N VAL A 220 -6.01 2.40 11.18
CA VAL A 220 -4.58 2.62 11.02
C VAL A 220 -4.34 3.90 10.25
N LEU A 221 -3.42 4.74 10.74
CA LEU A 221 -2.96 5.93 10.03
C LEU A 221 -1.49 5.77 9.69
N GLY A 222 -1.08 6.20 8.50
CA GLY A 222 0.31 6.18 8.07
C GLY A 222 0.77 7.52 7.49
N GLY A 223 2.05 7.84 7.64
CA GLY A 223 2.58 9.11 7.13
C GLY A 223 4.05 9.37 7.46
N THR A 224 4.36 10.63 7.78
CA THR A 224 5.71 11.09 8.16
C THR A 224 5.67 12.06 9.34
N THR A 225 6.77 12.19 10.08
CA THR A 225 6.95 13.16 11.16
C THR A 225 7.02 14.59 10.64
N SER A 226 6.83 15.54 11.55
CA SER A 226 6.91 16.98 11.34
C SER A 226 7.94 17.58 12.30
N PRO A 227 8.80 18.52 11.86
CA PRO A 227 8.84 19.12 10.53
C PRO A 227 9.30 18.13 9.45
N PHE A 228 8.93 18.39 8.20
CA PHE A 228 9.21 17.50 7.08
C PHE A 228 10.70 17.42 6.71
N THR A 229 11.44 16.58 7.42
CA THR A 229 12.84 16.24 7.12
C THR A 229 12.94 15.11 6.09
N TYR A 230 11.98 14.19 6.09
CA TYR A 230 12.00 12.98 5.26
C TYR A 230 13.28 12.16 5.47
N ASP A 231 13.76 12.12 6.70
CA ASP A 231 14.87 11.29 7.13
C ASP A 231 14.37 9.85 7.33
N ILE A 232 15.26 8.88 7.13
CA ILE A 232 14.96 7.48 7.45
C ILE A 232 14.62 7.38 8.95
N GLY A 233 13.44 6.85 9.28
CA GLY A 233 12.92 6.84 10.66
C GLY A 233 11.74 7.80 10.89
N ASP A 234 11.41 8.65 9.91
CA ASP A 234 10.30 9.58 9.99
C ASP A 234 8.95 8.95 9.61
N GLY A 235 8.96 7.83 8.87
CA GLY A 235 7.74 7.11 8.52
C GLY A 235 7.10 6.48 9.76
N PHE A 236 5.80 6.68 9.94
CA PHE A 236 5.08 6.18 11.12
C PHE A 236 3.80 5.44 10.74
N LEU A 237 3.39 4.52 11.62
CA LEU A 237 2.01 4.00 11.68
C LEU A 237 1.44 4.24 13.09
N ILE A 238 0.15 4.57 13.17
CA ILE A 238 -0.63 4.64 14.42
C ILE A 238 -1.82 3.69 14.30
N ARG A 239 -1.99 2.83 15.30
CA ARG A 239 -3.16 1.95 15.43
C ARG A 239 -4.11 2.48 16.49
N LEU A 240 -5.39 2.56 16.13
CA LEU A 240 -6.47 2.98 17.01
C LEU A 240 -7.52 1.88 17.15
N ASP A 241 -8.16 1.81 18.32
CA ASP A 241 -9.41 1.06 18.49
C ASP A 241 -10.61 1.80 17.86
N ALA A 242 -11.79 1.17 17.90
CA ALA A 242 -13.02 1.72 17.33
C ALA A 242 -13.47 3.05 17.98
N ASP A 243 -13.07 3.31 19.24
CA ASP A 243 -13.37 4.54 19.95
C ASP A 243 -12.32 5.64 19.69
N GLY A 244 -11.29 5.33 18.90
CA GLY A 244 -10.17 6.22 18.58
C GLY A 244 -9.11 6.30 19.69
N ASN A 245 -9.01 5.31 20.58
CA ASN A 245 -7.92 5.24 21.54
C ASN A 245 -6.70 4.61 20.89
N THR A 246 -5.52 5.16 21.16
CA THR A 246 -4.26 4.63 20.63
C THR A 246 -3.93 3.28 21.26
N LEU A 247 -3.82 2.27 20.41
CA LEU A 247 -3.32 0.94 20.77
C LEU A 247 -1.79 0.94 20.73
N TRP A 248 -1.20 1.45 19.65
CA TRP A 248 0.24 1.65 19.51
C TRP A 248 0.56 2.74 18.48
N HIS A 249 1.79 3.24 18.53
CA HIS A 249 2.35 4.21 17.58
C HIS A 249 3.85 3.92 17.45
N GLU A 250 4.29 3.60 16.24
CA GLU A 250 5.67 3.21 15.97
C GLU A 250 6.21 3.93 14.72
N ASN A 251 7.52 4.15 14.73
CA ASN A 251 8.27 4.68 13.59
C ASN A 251 9.06 3.55 12.92
N TYR A 252 9.13 3.57 11.60
CA TYR A 252 9.80 2.57 10.79
C TYR A 252 10.98 3.20 10.06
N GLN A 253 11.95 2.38 9.64
CA GLN A 253 13.17 2.84 8.95
C GLN A 253 12.89 3.23 7.48
N VAL A 254 11.86 4.06 7.28
CA VAL A 254 11.45 4.64 6.00
C VAL A 254 11.26 6.14 6.17
N PRO A 255 11.41 6.95 5.11
CA PRO A 255 11.18 8.40 5.18
C PRO A 255 9.72 8.81 5.37
N VAL A 256 8.82 8.06 4.72
CA VAL A 256 7.40 8.37 4.63
C VAL A 256 6.64 7.13 4.18
N ILE A 257 5.47 6.92 4.77
CA ILE A 257 4.48 5.95 4.30
C ILE A 257 3.44 6.70 3.48
N PHE A 258 3.18 6.21 2.26
CA PHE A 258 2.18 6.77 1.36
C PHE A 258 0.90 5.97 1.34
N ASP A 259 0.97 4.66 1.54
CA ASP A 259 -0.19 3.80 1.53
C ASP A 259 -0.04 2.59 2.45
N VAL A 260 -1.17 2.06 2.93
CA VAL A 260 -1.24 0.95 3.89
C VAL A 260 -2.48 0.09 3.64
N GLU A 261 -2.33 -1.22 3.74
CA GLU A 261 -3.43 -2.19 3.62
C GLU A 261 -3.38 -3.21 4.75
N GLU A 262 -4.55 -3.60 5.25
CA GLU A 262 -4.69 -4.67 6.25
C GLU A 262 -4.82 -6.02 5.55
N THR A 263 -3.99 -6.98 5.97
CA THR A 263 -4.03 -8.37 5.50
C THR A 263 -5.08 -9.18 6.25
N ASP A 264 -5.53 -10.30 5.67
CA ASP A 264 -6.55 -11.19 6.27
C ASP A 264 -6.20 -11.72 7.68
N ASP A 265 -4.92 -11.74 8.05
CA ASP A 265 -4.45 -12.16 9.38
C ASP A 265 -4.16 -10.99 10.34
N GLY A 266 -4.55 -9.76 9.97
CA GLY A 266 -4.49 -8.56 10.81
C GLY A 266 -3.14 -7.83 10.79
N ARG A 267 -2.20 -8.25 9.94
CA ARG A 267 -0.93 -7.54 9.69
C ARG A 267 -1.14 -6.38 8.71
N PHE A 268 -0.20 -5.44 8.69
CA PHE A 268 -0.29 -4.24 7.84
C PHE A 268 0.88 -4.20 6.86
N VAL A 269 0.58 -4.24 5.56
CA VAL A 269 1.56 -3.96 4.51
C VAL A 269 1.53 -2.48 4.20
N TYR A 270 2.69 -1.87 3.97
CA TYR A 270 2.78 -0.46 3.61
C TYR A 270 3.76 -0.23 2.46
N SER A 271 3.59 0.89 1.76
CA SER A 271 4.54 1.37 0.75
C SER A 271 4.90 2.85 0.99
N GLY A 272 6.07 3.24 0.50
CA GLY A 272 6.61 4.58 0.68
C GLY A 272 7.71 4.92 -0.32
N ASN A 273 8.44 6.00 -0.03
CA ASN A 273 9.62 6.36 -0.82
C ASN A 273 10.72 5.31 -0.63
N TYR A 274 11.08 4.61 -1.70
CA TYR A 274 12.19 3.64 -1.76
C TYR A 274 12.05 2.39 -0.91
N TRP A 275 10.97 2.27 -0.13
CA TRP A 275 10.78 1.19 0.83
C TRP A 275 9.32 0.75 0.88
N TYR A 276 9.12 -0.52 1.19
CA TYR A 276 7.85 -1.15 1.52
C TYR A 276 8.12 -2.19 2.61
N GLY A 277 7.10 -2.53 3.38
CA GLY A 277 7.28 -3.38 4.55
C GLY A 277 5.99 -4.03 5.01
N LEU A 278 6.14 -4.97 5.94
CA LEU A 278 5.05 -5.65 6.62
C LEU A 278 5.25 -5.53 8.12
N VAL A 279 4.15 -5.25 8.81
CA VAL A 279 4.11 -5.04 10.26
C VAL A 279 3.08 -5.98 10.88
N GLU A 280 3.41 -6.55 12.03
CA GLU A 280 2.47 -7.33 12.84
C GLU A 280 1.30 -6.47 13.35
N ALA A 281 0.22 -7.12 13.76
CA ALA A 281 -0.97 -6.45 14.31
C ALA A 281 -0.64 -5.55 15.52
N GLU A 282 0.41 -5.91 16.28
CA GLU A 282 0.91 -5.20 17.45
C GLU A 282 1.93 -4.08 17.14
N GLY A 283 2.30 -3.88 15.88
CA GLY A 283 3.23 -2.83 15.45
C GLY A 283 4.69 -3.26 15.33
N GLU A 284 5.00 -4.55 15.51
CA GLU A 284 6.37 -5.06 15.32
C GLU A 284 6.68 -5.23 13.82
N GLU A 285 7.81 -4.74 13.34
CA GLU A 285 8.23 -4.91 11.95
C GLU A 285 8.56 -6.40 11.67
N VAL A 286 7.91 -6.97 10.65
CA VAL A 286 8.20 -8.33 10.16
C VAL A 286 9.39 -8.29 9.21
N TRP A 287 9.28 -7.43 8.19
CA TRP A 287 10.31 -7.19 7.19
C TRP A 287 10.14 -5.82 6.56
N ILE A 288 11.24 -5.33 5.99
CA ILE A 288 11.33 -4.09 5.23
C ILE A 288 12.27 -4.31 4.05
N GLU A 289 11.84 -3.90 2.86
CA GLU A 289 12.57 -4.12 1.62
C GLU A 289 12.76 -2.81 0.85
N ASN A 290 13.91 -2.68 0.17
CA ASN A 290 14.25 -1.50 -0.62
C ASN A 290 13.81 -1.68 -2.07
N MET A 291 13.18 -0.66 -2.66
CA MET A 291 12.72 -0.65 -4.06
C MET A 291 13.66 0.14 -5.00
N GLU A 292 14.91 0.39 -4.61
CA GLU A 292 15.99 0.93 -5.45
C GLU A 292 15.65 2.17 -6.32
N GLY A 293 15.10 3.21 -5.69
CA GLY A 293 14.78 4.47 -6.38
C GLY A 293 13.34 4.58 -6.87
N LEU A 294 12.52 3.56 -6.61
CA LEU A 294 11.08 3.59 -6.83
C LEU A 294 10.34 4.21 -5.62
N SER A 295 9.33 5.04 -5.88
CA SER A 295 8.41 5.57 -4.87
C SER A 295 7.07 4.87 -5.02
N GLY A 296 6.71 4.00 -4.07
CA GLY A 296 5.43 3.30 -4.05
C GLY A 296 4.34 4.19 -3.47
N TYR A 297 3.36 4.55 -4.29
CA TYR A 297 2.24 5.40 -3.89
C TYR A 297 0.97 4.61 -3.57
N ALA A 298 0.92 3.34 -3.97
CA ALA A 298 -0.20 2.46 -3.68
C ALA A 298 0.30 1.05 -3.39
N VAL A 299 -0.35 0.38 -2.44
CA VAL A 299 -0.17 -1.04 -2.13
C VAL A 299 -1.52 -1.76 -2.18
N ALA A 300 -1.54 -3.00 -2.65
CA ALA A 300 -2.75 -3.82 -2.69
C ALA A 300 -2.42 -5.28 -2.38
N LEU A 301 -3.40 -6.04 -1.88
CA LEU A 301 -3.25 -7.47 -1.62
C LEU A 301 -3.38 -8.28 -2.90
N ARG A 302 -2.51 -9.28 -3.07
CA ARG A 302 -2.61 -10.25 -4.18
C ARG A 302 -3.61 -11.37 -3.83
N PRO A 303 -4.48 -11.78 -4.77
CA PRO A 303 -5.39 -12.92 -4.56
C PRO A 303 -4.68 -14.25 -4.27
N GLU A 304 -3.48 -14.46 -4.84
CA GLU A 304 -2.66 -15.68 -4.61
C GLU A 304 -1.77 -15.58 -3.36
N GLY A 305 -1.84 -14.47 -2.63
CA GLY A 305 -0.96 -14.15 -1.50
C GLY A 305 0.24 -13.28 -1.90
N GLY A 306 0.66 -12.41 -0.97
CA GLY A 306 1.64 -11.36 -1.22
C GLY A 306 0.99 -10.03 -1.61
N TYR A 307 1.78 -9.15 -2.22
CA TYR A 307 1.42 -7.72 -2.34
C TYR A 307 1.77 -7.16 -3.71
N VAL A 308 0.97 -6.22 -4.19
CA VAL A 308 1.32 -5.36 -5.33
C VAL A 308 1.69 -3.99 -4.82
N VAL A 309 2.78 -3.43 -5.36
CA VAL A 309 3.15 -2.04 -5.14
C VAL A 309 3.24 -1.34 -6.48
N ALA A 310 2.63 -0.16 -6.56
CA ALA A 310 2.64 0.67 -7.75
C ALA A 310 3.04 2.10 -7.43
N GLY A 311 3.65 2.78 -8.39
CA GLY A 311 4.07 4.17 -8.20
C GLY A 311 4.95 4.68 -9.33
N THR A 312 5.95 5.50 -9.01
CA THR A 312 6.86 6.09 -10.00
C THR A 312 8.33 5.86 -9.68
N ASP A 313 9.16 5.65 -10.70
CA ASP A 313 10.61 5.72 -10.58
C ASP A 313 11.04 7.18 -10.38
N ALA A 314 11.68 7.50 -9.26
CA ALA A 314 12.08 8.86 -8.92
C ALA A 314 13.14 9.45 -9.87
N ARG A 315 13.80 8.62 -10.69
CA ARG A 315 14.85 9.03 -11.63
C ARG A 315 14.27 9.40 -12.99
N SER A 316 13.31 8.62 -13.49
CA SER A 316 12.72 8.81 -14.82
C SER A 316 11.35 9.48 -14.77
N GLY A 317 10.64 9.41 -13.64
CA GLY A 317 9.23 9.78 -13.51
C GLY A 317 8.27 8.77 -14.12
N GLU A 318 8.76 7.62 -14.60
CA GLU A 318 7.94 6.60 -15.24
C GLU A 318 7.23 5.72 -14.21
N GLY A 319 6.02 5.28 -14.55
CA GLY A 319 5.22 4.38 -13.74
C GLY A 319 5.85 3.00 -13.62
N PHE A 320 5.68 2.36 -12.47
CA PHE A 320 5.99 0.96 -12.27
C PHE A 320 4.86 0.27 -11.51
N VAL A 321 4.80 -1.05 -11.67
CA VAL A 321 4.05 -1.95 -10.79
C VAL A 321 4.85 -3.22 -10.63
N PHE A 322 4.92 -3.75 -9.41
CA PHE A 322 5.49 -5.07 -9.15
C PHE A 322 4.61 -5.88 -8.20
N GLY A 323 4.68 -7.19 -8.32
CA GLY A 323 4.05 -8.14 -7.40
C GLY A 323 5.09 -8.91 -6.61
N THR A 324 4.75 -9.22 -5.37
CA THR A 324 5.61 -9.90 -4.40
C THR A 324 4.93 -11.16 -3.86
N ASP A 325 5.70 -12.08 -3.30
CA ASP A 325 5.12 -13.09 -2.41
C ASP A 325 4.84 -12.52 -1.00
N ALA A 326 4.32 -13.35 -0.10
CA ALA A 326 4.03 -12.96 1.28
C ALA A 326 5.27 -12.58 2.12
N ASP A 327 6.47 -12.97 1.67
CA ASP A 327 7.74 -12.65 2.32
C ASP A 327 8.34 -11.34 1.76
N GLY A 328 7.61 -10.63 0.89
CA GLY A 328 8.06 -9.39 0.26
C GLY A 328 9.04 -9.60 -0.88
N THR A 329 9.27 -10.83 -1.36
CA THR A 329 10.17 -11.05 -2.50
C THR A 329 9.46 -10.72 -3.81
N ILE A 330 10.02 -9.79 -4.59
CA ILE A 330 9.49 -9.41 -5.92
C ILE A 330 9.50 -10.64 -6.85
N ARG A 331 8.33 -10.95 -7.41
CA ARG A 331 8.10 -12.08 -8.32
C ARG A 331 7.99 -11.65 -9.77
N TRP A 332 7.42 -10.47 -10.01
CA TRP A 332 7.33 -9.85 -11.31
C TRP A 332 7.32 -8.33 -11.16
N ASP A 333 7.80 -7.64 -12.17
CA ASP A 333 7.75 -6.19 -12.28
C ASP A 333 7.40 -5.78 -13.72
N THR A 334 6.77 -4.63 -13.86
CA THR A 334 6.37 -4.02 -15.13
C THR A 334 6.61 -2.52 -15.08
N ALA A 335 7.41 -2.02 -16.03
CA ALA A 335 7.59 -0.60 -16.24
C ALA A 335 6.56 -0.07 -17.26
N LEU A 336 5.93 1.06 -16.92
CA LEU A 336 4.88 1.70 -17.69
C LEU A 336 5.39 3.06 -18.21
N THR A 337 6.05 3.01 -19.36
CA THR A 337 6.67 4.20 -19.99
C THR A 337 5.65 5.31 -20.27
N ALA A 338 6.08 6.55 -20.15
CA ALA A 338 5.24 7.75 -20.32
C ALA A 338 3.97 7.74 -19.44
N THR A 339 4.01 7.10 -18.27
CA THR A 339 2.98 7.20 -17.24
C THR A 339 3.59 7.59 -15.90
N GLY A 340 2.76 8.04 -14.97
CA GLY A 340 3.05 7.99 -13.53
C GLY A 340 1.83 7.44 -12.81
N ILE A 341 2.02 6.61 -11.79
CA ILE A 341 0.93 5.95 -11.06
C ILE A 341 0.83 6.56 -9.67
N TYR A 342 -0.40 6.85 -9.24
CA TYR A 342 -0.68 7.47 -7.94
C TYR A 342 -1.73 6.71 -7.11
N GLY A 343 -2.43 5.75 -7.73
CA GLY A 343 -3.35 4.85 -7.05
C GLY A 343 -3.34 3.47 -7.70
N ALA A 344 -3.65 2.44 -6.91
CA ALA A 344 -3.89 1.09 -7.38
C ALA A 344 -4.98 0.46 -6.52
N SER A 345 -5.74 -0.47 -7.10
CA SER A 345 -6.66 -1.28 -6.32
C SER A 345 -6.87 -2.65 -6.96
N SER A 346 -7.27 -3.61 -6.13
CA SER A 346 -7.55 -4.98 -6.54
C SER A 346 -8.76 -5.04 -7.50
N ALA A 347 -8.69 -5.92 -8.48
CA ALA A 347 -9.74 -6.21 -9.44
C ALA A 347 -9.92 -7.74 -9.56
N PRO A 348 -11.09 -8.24 -10.04
CA PRO A 348 -11.36 -9.68 -10.09
C PRO A 348 -10.29 -10.54 -10.79
N ASP A 349 -9.64 -10.00 -11.82
CA ASP A 349 -8.62 -10.69 -12.62
C ASP A 349 -7.21 -10.05 -12.47
N GLY A 350 -7.00 -9.18 -11.48
CA GLY A 350 -5.71 -8.51 -11.26
C GLY A 350 -5.85 -7.18 -10.54
N TYR A 351 -5.41 -6.07 -11.16
CA TYR A 351 -5.39 -4.74 -10.53
C TYR A 351 -5.74 -3.64 -11.52
N THR A 352 -6.33 -2.59 -10.99
CA THR A 352 -6.54 -1.34 -11.71
C THR A 352 -5.57 -0.30 -11.18
N LEU A 353 -4.82 0.32 -12.09
CA LEU A 353 -3.89 1.40 -11.82
C LEU A 353 -4.52 2.72 -12.22
N ALA A 354 -4.28 3.76 -11.43
CA ALA A 354 -4.72 5.12 -11.70
C ALA A 354 -3.55 6.10 -11.64
N GLY A 355 -3.55 7.03 -12.59
CA GLY A 355 -2.49 8.02 -12.64
C GLY A 355 -2.59 8.97 -13.83
N ILE A 356 -1.42 9.27 -14.38
CA ILE A 356 -1.20 10.22 -15.46
C ILE A 356 -0.55 9.53 -16.65
N ARG A 357 -0.98 9.89 -17.86
CA ARG A 357 -0.32 9.57 -19.12
C ARG A 357 0.30 10.83 -19.70
N PHE A 358 1.60 10.83 -19.94
CA PHE A 358 2.29 11.91 -20.64
C PHE A 358 2.07 11.75 -22.16
N LEU A 359 1.38 12.71 -22.77
CA LEU A 359 1.10 12.74 -24.21
C LEU A 359 2.19 13.49 -24.98
N SER A 360 2.78 14.48 -24.33
CA SER A 360 3.95 15.25 -24.77
C SER A 360 4.69 15.81 -23.55
N PRO A 361 5.84 16.50 -23.70
CA PRO A 361 6.49 17.18 -22.59
C PRO A 361 5.61 18.23 -21.87
N ASP A 362 4.59 18.76 -22.55
CA ASP A 362 3.75 19.86 -22.04
C ASP A 362 2.29 19.43 -21.78
N THR A 363 1.92 18.21 -22.17
CA THR A 363 0.53 17.73 -22.11
C THR A 363 0.40 16.35 -21.49
N SER A 364 -0.66 16.15 -20.74
CA SER A 364 -0.96 14.92 -20.01
C SER A 364 -2.46 14.62 -20.02
N ALA A 365 -2.82 13.38 -19.73
CA ALA A 365 -4.20 12.95 -19.55
C ALA A 365 -4.33 12.05 -18.32
N ALA A 366 -5.51 12.05 -17.69
CA ALA A 366 -5.83 11.11 -16.65
C ALA A 366 -5.91 9.71 -17.27
N TRP A 367 -5.42 8.71 -16.53
CA TRP A 367 -5.14 7.40 -17.10
C TRP A 367 -5.52 6.30 -16.14
N LEU A 368 -6.23 5.30 -16.66
CA LEU A 368 -6.49 4.03 -16.00
C LEU A 368 -5.90 2.89 -16.82
N ALA A 369 -5.45 1.84 -16.14
CA ALA A 369 -5.08 0.58 -16.78
C ALA A 369 -5.38 -0.63 -15.91
N GLY A 370 -5.81 -1.71 -16.57
CA GLY A 370 -5.94 -3.03 -15.98
C GLY A 370 -4.68 -3.85 -16.22
N ILE A 371 -4.12 -4.39 -15.14
CA ILE A 371 -3.04 -5.37 -15.17
C ILE A 371 -3.63 -6.71 -14.76
N THR A 372 -3.45 -7.74 -15.60
CA THR A 372 -3.90 -9.10 -15.24
C THR A 372 -2.90 -9.74 -14.31
N GLU A 373 -3.36 -10.37 -13.22
CA GLU A 373 -2.47 -11.13 -12.34
C GLU A 373 -1.79 -12.28 -13.12
N PRO A 374 -0.46 -12.45 -13.04
CA PRO A 374 0.20 -13.58 -13.68
C PRO A 374 -0.32 -14.91 -13.15
N VAL A 375 -0.85 -15.74 -14.04
CA VAL A 375 -1.19 -17.12 -13.67
C VAL A 375 0.11 -17.90 -13.51
N ASN A 376 0.42 -18.29 -12.28
CA ASN A 376 1.58 -19.14 -12.01
C ASN A 376 1.49 -20.44 -12.83
N PRO A 377 2.44 -20.75 -13.73
CA PRO A 377 2.50 -22.08 -14.28
C PRO A 377 2.78 -23.04 -13.11
N ALA A 378 1.88 -24.02 -12.89
CA ALA A 378 2.07 -25.05 -11.88
C ALA A 378 3.54 -25.52 -11.91
N PRO A 379 4.20 -25.69 -10.74
CA PRO A 379 5.61 -26.01 -10.69
C PRO A 379 5.84 -27.19 -11.62
N THR A 380 6.58 -26.95 -12.70
CA THR A 380 6.97 -28.03 -13.60
C THR A 380 7.81 -28.93 -12.74
N ALA A 381 7.25 -30.10 -12.39
CA ALA A 381 7.97 -31.11 -11.65
C ALA A 381 9.33 -31.26 -12.33
N ALA A 382 10.40 -30.87 -11.63
CA ALA A 382 11.75 -31.00 -12.15
C ALA A 382 11.87 -32.42 -12.72
N PRO A 383 12.37 -32.62 -13.95
CA PRO A 383 12.52 -33.95 -14.52
C PRO A 383 13.21 -34.81 -13.48
N GLY A 384 12.50 -35.83 -13.01
CA GLY A 384 12.76 -36.46 -11.73
C GLY A 384 14.22 -36.81 -11.55
N PHE A 385 14.88 -36.22 -10.54
CA PHE A 385 15.92 -36.95 -9.87
C PHE A 385 15.22 -38.12 -9.18
N GLY A 386 15.27 -39.26 -9.86
CA GLY A 386 14.65 -40.49 -9.44
C GLY A 386 14.90 -40.75 -7.97
N ALA A 387 13.85 -41.19 -7.29
CA ALA A 387 13.92 -41.73 -5.96
C ALA A 387 15.17 -42.60 -5.78
N ALA A 388 16.17 -42.09 -5.06
CA ALA A 388 17.12 -42.93 -4.35
C ALA A 388 16.42 -43.47 -3.08
N ALA A 389 15.32 -44.18 -3.30
CA ALA A 389 14.68 -44.97 -2.27
C ALA A 389 15.47 -46.27 -2.11
N ALA A 390 15.90 -46.53 -0.87
CA ALA A 390 16.07 -47.85 -0.29
C ALA A 390 16.89 -48.88 -1.09
N GLY A 391 18.20 -48.82 -0.94
CA GLY A 391 19.13 -49.83 -1.47
C GLY A 391 20.34 -50.06 -0.57
N ALA A 392 20.14 -50.41 0.70
CA ALA A 392 21.21 -50.94 1.56
C ALA A 392 20.69 -52.10 2.44
N ALA A 393 20.57 -53.24 1.78
CA ALA A 393 20.87 -54.59 2.23
C ALA A 393 20.70 -54.96 3.72
N LEU A 394 19.60 -55.66 3.98
CA LEU A 394 19.52 -56.77 4.93
C LEU A 394 20.61 -57.81 4.57
N LEU A 395 21.67 -57.93 5.36
CA LEU A 395 22.66 -59.01 5.25
C LEU A 395 22.59 -59.90 6.50
N LEU A 396 21.68 -60.87 6.42
CA LEU A 396 21.73 -62.11 7.20
C LEU A 396 22.89 -62.95 6.68
N LEU A 397 23.93 -63.15 7.50
CA LEU A 397 24.89 -64.24 7.33
C LEU A 397 24.83 -65.16 8.55
N LEU A 398 24.05 -66.22 8.41
CA LEU A 398 24.21 -67.46 9.15
C LEU A 398 25.43 -68.20 8.60
N THR A 399 26.47 -68.39 9.40
CA THR A 399 27.40 -69.52 9.23
C THR A 399 27.68 -70.22 10.57
N GLY A 400 27.01 -71.35 10.72
CA GLY A 400 27.43 -72.62 11.34
C GLY A 400 28.49 -72.67 12.46
N ARG A 401 28.05 -73.17 13.61
CA ARG A 401 28.84 -73.92 14.62
C ARG A 401 29.62 -75.10 14.01
N ARG A 402 30.88 -75.29 14.46
CA ARG A 402 31.65 -76.52 14.80
C ARG A 402 33.11 -76.07 15.03
N ARG A 403 33.85 -76.37 16.09
CA ARG A 403 33.82 -77.36 17.17
C ARG A 403 34.15 -76.69 18.50
#